data_AF-A0A2M7N419-F1
#
_entry.id   AF-A0A2M7N419-F1
#
_cell.length_a   1.000
_cell.length_b   1.000
_cell.length_c   1.000
_cell.angle_alpha   90.00
_cell.angle_beta   90.00
_cell.angle_gamma   90.00
#
_symmetry.space_group_name_H-M   'P 1'
#
loop_
_entity.id
_entity.type
_entity.pdbx_description
1 polymer ?
#
loop_
_entity_poly.entity_id
_entity_poly.type
_entity_poly.pdbx_seq_one_letter_code
_entity_poly.pdbx_strand_id
1 'polypeptide(L)'
;MKKSILVILFIAFSAITFQSCKNSVSFKVGMTVAAKWTDNNYYLATITSINGDKYAVDYTDGSKGEVKATDLKVTNEKSELKAGNKVLAVWAGSKFYSGTIKEMKENGAVITWDDGTADSEVAFGKILKTE
;
A
#
# COMPACT_ATOMS: atom_id res chain seq x y z
N MET A 1 14.69 62.11 -21.55
CA MET A 1 13.44 61.31 -21.54
C MET A 1 13.79 59.88 -21.93
N LYS A 2 13.95 59.01 -20.91
CA LYS A 2 13.18 57.77 -20.67
C LYS A 2 13.18 56.73 -21.81
N LYS A 3 13.97 55.67 -21.58
CA LYS A 3 13.63 54.22 -21.66
C LYS A 3 13.22 53.69 -23.05
N SER A 4 13.80 52.61 -23.57
CA SER A 4 13.69 51.28 -23.00
C SER A 4 14.69 50.32 -23.65
N ILE A 5 15.52 49.68 -22.83
CA ILE A 5 16.28 48.48 -23.22
C ILE A 5 15.33 47.30 -23.04
N LEU A 6 14.97 46.65 -24.14
CA LEU A 6 14.21 45.41 -24.17
C LEU A 6 15.16 44.27 -23.78
N VAL A 7 15.16 43.88 -22.50
CA VAL A 7 15.86 42.69 -22.03
C VAL A 7 15.02 41.48 -22.43
N ILE A 8 15.49 40.74 -23.43
CA ILE A 8 14.91 39.45 -23.83
C ILE A 8 15.30 38.43 -22.75
N LEU A 9 14.34 38.15 -21.87
CA LEU A 9 14.43 37.14 -20.82
C LEU A 9 14.45 35.74 -21.46
N PHE A 10 15.63 35.14 -21.54
CA PHE A 10 15.79 33.71 -21.82
C PHE A 10 15.19 32.89 -20.67
N ILE A 11 13.92 32.49 -20.80
CA ILE A 11 13.35 31.46 -19.94
C ILE A 11 13.78 30.12 -20.53
N ALA A 12 14.92 29.62 -20.07
CA ALA A 12 15.28 28.23 -20.25
C ALA A 12 14.25 27.38 -19.50
N PHE A 13 13.27 26.84 -20.23
CA PHE A 13 12.35 25.83 -19.71
C PHE A 13 13.15 24.54 -19.55
N SER A 14 13.89 24.45 -18.44
CA SER A 14 14.52 23.20 -18.02
C SER A 14 13.38 22.23 -17.74
N ALA A 15 13.20 21.27 -18.64
CA ALA A 15 12.38 20.10 -18.38
C ALA A 15 13.05 19.36 -17.22
N ILE A 16 12.62 19.67 -15.99
CA ILE A 16 12.87 18.84 -14.83
C ILE A 16 12.11 17.55 -15.11
N THR A 17 12.82 16.58 -15.68
CA THR A 17 12.35 15.21 -15.73
C THR A 17 12.23 14.76 -14.28
N PHE A 18 11.01 14.73 -13.76
CA PHE A 18 10.70 13.99 -12.55
C PHE A 18 10.94 12.52 -12.87
N GLN A 19 12.16 12.06 -12.62
CA GLN A 19 12.48 10.65 -12.55
C GLN A 19 11.64 10.11 -11.38
N SER A 20 10.49 9.53 -11.71
CA SER A 20 9.73 8.71 -10.78
C SER A 20 10.61 7.52 -10.46
N CYS A 21 11.40 7.62 -9.38
CA CYS A 21 11.99 6.45 -8.76
C CYS A 21 10.82 5.61 -8.27
N LYS A 22 10.39 4.65 -9.10
CA LYS A 22 9.53 3.56 -8.68
C LYS A 22 10.18 3.00 -7.42
N ASN A 23 9.56 3.23 -6.27
CA ASN A 23 10.00 2.64 -5.01
C ASN A 23 9.83 1.12 -5.17
N SER A 24 10.91 0.44 -5.57
CA SER A 24 10.95 -1.01 -5.64
C SER A 24 10.99 -1.52 -4.22
N VAL A 25 9.84 -1.94 -3.70
CA VAL A 25 9.74 -2.50 -2.36
C VAL A 25 10.56 -3.78 -2.29
N SER A 26 11.55 -3.82 -1.39
CA SER A 26 12.39 -5.00 -1.18
C SER A 26 11.72 -5.94 -0.18
N PHE A 27 11.15 -7.04 -0.68
CA PHE A 27 10.55 -8.08 0.14
C PHE A 27 11.62 -8.90 0.89
N LYS A 28 11.29 -9.34 2.12
CA LYS A 28 12.16 -10.17 2.96
C LYS A 28 11.38 -11.31 3.61
N VAL A 29 12.07 -12.41 3.91
CA VAL A 29 11.52 -13.50 4.73
C VAL A 29 11.11 -12.97 6.11
N GLY A 30 9.97 -13.43 6.62
CA GLY A 30 9.35 -12.97 7.85
C GLY A 30 8.49 -11.70 7.70
N MET A 31 8.43 -11.08 6.52
CA MET A 31 7.62 -9.89 6.29
C MET A 31 6.14 -10.26 6.16
N THR A 32 5.28 -9.52 6.87
CA THR A 32 3.83 -9.57 6.68
C THR A 32 3.45 -8.77 5.43
N VAL A 33 2.64 -9.38 4.58
CA VAL A 33 2.24 -8.85 3.27
C VAL A 33 0.78 -9.20 2.99
N ALA A 34 0.18 -8.46 2.06
CA ALA A 34 -1.04 -8.87 1.39
C ALA A 34 -0.64 -9.67 0.14
N ALA A 35 -0.91 -10.97 0.13
CA ALA A 35 -0.63 -11.86 -1.00
C ALA A 35 -1.91 -12.18 -1.78
N LYS A 36 -1.84 -12.10 -3.11
CA LYS A 36 -2.97 -12.39 -3.99
C LYS A 36 -3.18 -13.89 -4.09
N TRP A 37 -4.42 -14.34 -3.90
CA TRP A 37 -4.82 -15.73 -4.09
C TRP A 37 -5.40 -15.97 -5.50
N THR A 38 -5.69 -17.22 -5.80
CA THR A 38 -6.20 -17.68 -7.11
C THR A 38 -7.56 -17.08 -7.50
N ASP A 39 -8.31 -16.56 -6.53
CA ASP A 39 -9.60 -15.90 -6.72
C ASP A 39 -9.50 -14.39 -7.00
N ASN A 40 -8.27 -13.89 -7.20
CA ASN A 40 -7.91 -12.48 -7.37
C ASN A 40 -8.09 -11.57 -6.14
N ASN A 41 -8.41 -12.12 -4.96
CA ASN A 41 -8.44 -11.34 -3.72
C ASN A 41 -7.08 -11.36 -3.02
N TYR A 42 -6.86 -10.39 -2.14
CA TYR A 42 -5.67 -10.32 -1.30
C TYR A 42 -5.95 -10.86 0.10
N TYR A 43 -4.96 -11.58 0.64
CA TYR A 43 -5.02 -12.22 1.94
C TYR A 43 -3.76 -11.95 2.73
N LEU A 44 -3.91 -11.85 4.05
CA LEU A 44 -2.80 -11.62 4.97
C LEU A 44 -1.92 -12.86 5.02
N ALA A 45 -0.63 -12.66 4.77
CA ALA A 45 0.34 -13.74 4.73
C ALA A 45 1.71 -13.27 5.23
N THR A 46 2.57 -14.24 5.57
CA THR A 46 3.97 -14.01 5.92
C THR A 46 4.86 -14.69 4.89
N ILE A 47 5.86 -13.98 4.37
CA ILE A 47 6.85 -14.55 3.44
C ILE A 47 7.72 -15.55 4.22
N THR A 48 7.75 -16.81 3.78
CA THR A 48 8.53 -17.88 4.42
C THR A 48 9.80 -18.24 3.67
N SER A 49 9.85 -18.01 2.35
CA SER A 49 11.04 -18.23 1.54
C SER A 49 11.02 -17.39 0.25
N ILE A 50 12.19 -17.11 -0.30
CA ILE A 50 12.38 -16.35 -1.56
C ILE A 50 13.34 -17.14 -2.44
N ASN A 51 12.87 -17.57 -3.62
CA ASN A 51 13.63 -18.33 -4.61
C ASN A 51 13.54 -17.63 -5.97
N GLY A 52 14.45 -16.69 -6.25
CA GLY A 52 14.40 -15.89 -7.47
C GLY A 52 13.17 -14.98 -7.50
N ASP A 53 12.28 -15.18 -8.49
CA ASP A 53 11.03 -14.41 -8.65
C ASP A 53 9.82 -15.01 -7.91
N LYS A 54 10.03 -16.13 -7.20
CA LYS A 54 9.01 -16.87 -6.44
C LYS A 54 9.13 -16.61 -4.95
N TYR A 55 8.00 -16.34 -4.32
CA TYR A 55 7.86 -16.05 -2.90
C TYR A 55 6.93 -17.08 -2.29
N ALA A 56 7.46 -17.93 -1.40
CA ALA A 56 6.64 -18.81 -0.58
C ALA A 56 6.01 -17.98 0.54
N VAL A 57 4.71 -18.17 0.76
CA VAL A 57 3.93 -17.45 1.77
C VAL A 57 3.07 -18.41 2.58
N ASP A 58 2.99 -18.15 3.88
CA ASP A 58 2.05 -18.79 4.79
C ASP A 58 0.92 -17.80 5.09
N TYR A 59 -0.30 -18.14 4.70
CA TYR A 59 -1.50 -17.34 4.96
C TYR A 59 -1.93 -17.51 6.41
N THR A 60 -2.57 -16.50 6.98
CA THR A 60 -2.95 -16.54 8.41
C THR A 60 -4.06 -17.55 8.72
N ASP A 61 -4.72 -18.13 7.71
CA ASP A 61 -5.65 -19.26 7.86
C ASP A 61 -4.95 -20.64 7.86
N GLY A 62 -3.62 -20.67 7.76
CA GLY A 62 -2.80 -21.89 7.74
C GLY A 62 -2.53 -22.45 6.35
N SER A 63 -3.15 -21.89 5.30
CA SER A 63 -2.86 -22.24 3.91
C SER A 63 -1.46 -21.79 3.51
N LYS A 64 -0.88 -22.45 2.50
CA LYS A 64 0.43 -22.11 1.93
C LYS A 64 0.32 -21.82 0.45
N GLY A 65 1.16 -20.93 -0.06
CA GLY A 65 1.19 -20.61 -1.48
C GLY A 65 2.56 -20.17 -1.97
N GLU A 66 2.70 -20.13 -3.29
CA GLU A 66 3.84 -19.54 -3.99
C GLU A 66 3.31 -18.45 -4.93
N VAL A 67 3.81 -17.23 -4.79
CA VAL A 67 3.35 -16.05 -5.54
C VAL A 67 4.53 -15.27 -6.12
N LYS A 68 4.25 -14.37 -7.07
CA LYS A 68 5.26 -13.44 -7.62
C LYS A 68 5.25 -12.12 -6.85
N ALA A 69 6.33 -11.36 -6.98
CA ALA A 69 6.41 -10.00 -6.41
C ALA A 69 5.24 -9.08 -6.85
N THR A 70 4.71 -9.27 -8.07
CA THR A 70 3.55 -8.53 -8.60
C THR A 70 2.24 -8.84 -7.87
N ASP A 71 2.18 -9.98 -7.20
CA ASP A 71 1.03 -10.46 -6.43
C ASP A 71 1.16 -10.17 -4.94
N LEU A 72 2.23 -9.47 -4.54
CA LEU A 72 2.49 -9.04 -3.17
C LEU A 72 2.30 -7.54 -3.04
N LYS A 73 1.66 -7.13 -1.94
CA LYS A 73 1.60 -5.73 -1.50
C LYS A 73 2.03 -5.61 -0.05
N VAL A 74 2.77 -4.54 0.25
CA VAL A 74 3.20 -4.24 1.62
C VAL A 74 2.13 -3.42 2.31
N THR A 75 1.82 -3.76 3.56
CA THR A 75 0.93 -2.97 4.40
C THR A 75 1.59 -1.64 4.74
N ASN A 76 0.82 -0.57 4.79
CA ASN A 76 1.38 0.76 4.99
C ASN A 76 1.71 1.01 6.46
N GLU A 77 2.79 1.75 6.67
CA GLU A 77 3.13 2.24 8.00
C GLU A 77 2.15 3.35 8.42
N LYS A 78 2.01 3.55 9.74
CA LYS A 78 1.12 4.57 10.32
C LYS A 78 1.32 5.96 9.70
N SER A 79 2.56 6.34 9.41
CA SER A 79 2.93 7.66 8.87
C SER A 79 2.42 7.90 7.44
N GLU A 80 2.07 6.86 6.70
CA GLU A 80 1.58 6.93 5.32
C GLU A 80 0.05 7.04 5.23
N LEU A 81 -0.62 6.84 6.36
CA LEU A 81 -2.06 6.72 6.48
C LEU A 81 -2.67 7.95 7.16
N LYS A 82 -3.88 8.31 6.72
CA LYS A 82 -4.69 9.37 7.34
C LYS A 82 -6.18 9.09 7.15
N ALA A 83 -7.00 9.75 7.97
CA ALA A 83 -8.45 9.77 7.76
C ALA A 83 -8.81 10.20 6.33
N GLY A 84 -9.82 9.53 5.77
CA GLY A 84 -10.28 9.69 4.39
C GLY A 84 -9.52 8.85 3.36
N ASN A 85 -8.40 8.18 3.70
CA ASN A 85 -7.76 7.27 2.76
C ASN A 85 -8.62 6.03 2.49
N LYS A 86 -8.71 5.66 1.20
CA LYS A 86 -9.24 4.38 0.77
C LYS A 86 -8.20 3.29 1.04
N VAL A 87 -8.67 2.16 1.56
CA VAL A 87 -7.82 1.06 2.00
C VAL A 87 -8.46 -0.28 1.68
N LEU A 88 -7.61 -1.28 1.60
CA LEU A 88 -7.94 -2.68 1.86
C LEU A 88 -7.48 -2.99 3.29
N ALA A 89 -8.31 -3.64 4.10
CA ALA A 89 -7.95 -3.99 5.47
C ALA A 89 -8.57 -5.31 5.95
N VAL A 90 -7.95 -5.93 6.97
CA VAL A 90 -8.41 -7.20 7.56
C VAL A 90 -8.96 -6.99 8.96
N TRP A 91 -10.30 -7.04 9.12
CA TRP A 91 -10.94 -7.00 10.44
C TRP A 91 -10.96 -8.37 11.11
N ALA A 92 -11.17 -9.46 10.35
CA ALA A 92 -11.19 -10.84 10.83
C ALA A 92 -10.73 -11.81 9.73
N GLY A 93 -10.23 -12.98 10.15
CA GLY A 93 -9.69 -13.99 9.24
C GLY A 93 -8.42 -13.50 8.52
N SER A 94 -8.30 -13.86 7.25
CA SER A 94 -7.15 -13.54 6.38
C SER A 94 -7.49 -12.57 5.24
N LYS A 95 -8.76 -12.47 4.82
CA LYS A 95 -9.16 -11.71 3.62
C LYS A 95 -9.15 -10.20 3.86
N PHE A 96 -8.64 -9.45 2.88
CA PHE A 96 -8.73 -8.00 2.85
C PHE A 96 -10.06 -7.53 2.24
N TYR A 97 -10.66 -6.52 2.87
CA TYR A 97 -11.93 -5.89 2.46
C TYR A 97 -11.73 -4.40 2.25
N SER A 98 -12.51 -3.81 1.34
CA SER A 98 -12.40 -2.38 1.04
C SER A 98 -13.11 -1.52 2.08
N GLY A 99 -12.51 -0.38 2.37
CA GLY A 99 -13.07 0.59 3.28
C GLY A 99 -12.35 1.92 3.24
N THR A 100 -12.74 2.79 4.16
CA THR A 100 -12.19 4.13 4.31
C THR A 100 -11.73 4.33 5.75
N ILE A 101 -10.52 4.87 5.94
CA ILE A 101 -10.07 5.26 7.28
C ILE A 101 -10.97 6.38 7.79
N LYS A 102 -11.72 6.11 8.85
CA LYS A 102 -12.54 7.09 9.56
C LYS A 102 -11.71 7.89 10.56
N GLU A 103 -10.91 7.20 11.35
CA GLU A 103 -10.14 7.79 12.45
C GLU A 103 -8.83 7.05 12.67
N MET A 104 -7.74 7.78 12.90
CA MET A 104 -6.45 7.20 13.28
C MET A 104 -6.38 6.97 14.80
N LYS A 105 -5.90 5.79 15.22
CA LYS A 105 -5.67 5.44 16.63
C LYS A 105 -4.17 5.28 16.90
N GLU A 106 -3.83 4.90 18.12
CA GLU A 106 -2.44 4.67 18.53
C GLU A 106 -1.84 3.48 17.78
N ASN A 107 -2.53 2.34 17.79
CA ASN A 107 -2.06 1.06 17.27
C ASN A 107 -2.78 0.59 15.99
N GLY A 108 -3.73 1.38 15.50
CA GLY A 108 -4.55 1.04 14.35
C GLY A 108 -5.37 2.22 13.85
N ALA A 109 -6.41 1.92 13.08
CA ALA A 109 -7.36 2.90 12.60
C ALA A 109 -8.77 2.30 12.57
N VAL A 110 -9.77 3.15 12.80
CA VAL A 110 -11.18 2.77 12.62
C VAL A 110 -11.51 2.85 11.14
N ILE A 111 -12.01 1.76 10.57
CA ILE A 111 -12.37 1.65 9.17
C ILE A 111 -13.88 1.62 9.02
N THR A 112 -14.41 2.44 8.12
CA THR A 112 -15.78 2.33 7.61
C THR A 112 -15.76 1.45 6.37
N TRP A 113 -16.46 0.33 6.42
CA TRP A 113 -16.43 -0.71 5.38
C TRP A 113 -17.38 -0.39 4.24
N ASP A 114 -16.93 -0.63 3.01
CA ASP A 114 -17.76 -0.36 1.83
C ASP A 114 -18.89 -1.40 1.65
N ASP A 115 -18.84 -2.53 2.35
CA ASP A 115 -19.88 -3.57 2.34
C ASP A 115 -21.07 -3.26 3.30
N GLY A 116 -20.99 -2.16 4.05
CA GLY A 116 -22.00 -1.75 5.01
C GLY A 116 -21.90 -2.43 6.38
N THR A 117 -20.90 -3.28 6.61
CA THR A 117 -20.59 -3.83 7.93
C THR A 117 -20.21 -2.69 8.89
N ALA A 118 -20.53 -2.87 10.17
CA ALA A 118 -20.23 -1.88 11.21
C ALA A 118 -18.73 -1.54 11.28
N ASP A 119 -18.42 -0.27 11.53
CA ASP A 119 -17.05 0.23 11.69
C ASP A 119 -16.24 -0.64 12.67
N SER A 120 -14.97 -0.86 12.37
CA SER A 120 -14.08 -1.67 13.24
C SER A 120 -12.67 -1.10 13.27
N GLU A 121 -11.98 -1.23 14.42
CA GLU A 121 -10.56 -0.88 14.54
C GLU A 121 -9.68 -1.99 13.95
N VAL A 122 -8.73 -1.59 13.11
CA VAL A 122 -7.76 -2.49 12.46
C VAL A 122 -6.34 -2.02 12.73
N ALA A 123 -5.46 -2.95 13.13
CA ALA A 123 -4.06 -2.64 13.40
C ALA A 123 -3.27 -2.25 12.13
N PHE A 124 -2.25 -1.40 12.25
CA PHE A 124 -1.51 -0.86 11.08
C PHE A 124 -0.84 -1.92 10.19
N GLY A 125 -0.41 -3.05 10.73
CA GLY A 125 0.10 -4.18 9.94
C GLY A 125 -0.96 -4.99 9.17
N LYS A 126 -2.21 -4.52 9.14
CA LYS A 126 -3.35 -5.14 8.43
C LYS A 126 -4.08 -4.15 7.53
N ILE A 127 -3.48 -2.99 7.26
CA ILE A 127 -4.05 -1.93 6.43
C ILE A 127 -3.14 -1.71 5.22
N LEU A 128 -3.74 -1.73 4.05
CA LEU A 128 -3.12 -1.46 2.77
C LEU A 128 -3.84 -0.28 2.14
N LYS A 129 -3.17 0.85 2.00
CA LYS A 129 -3.66 2.02 1.27
C LYS A 129 -3.81 1.68 -0.21
N THR A 130 -4.95 2.06 -0.75
CA THR A 130 -5.20 2.06 -2.19
C THR A 130 -5.06 3.48 -2.72
N GLU A 131 -4.74 3.59 -4.01
CA GLU A 131 -4.60 4.88 -4.71
C GLU A 131 -5.87 5.74 -4.61
#